data_AF-A0A9X1WRR2-F1
#
_entry.id   AF-A0A9X1WRR2-F1
#
_cell.length_a   1.000
_cell.length_b   1.000
_cell.length_c   1.000
_cell.angle_alpha   90.00
_cell.angle_beta   90.00
_cell.angle_gamma   90.00
#
_symmetry.space_group_name_H-M   'P 1'
#
loop_
_entity.id
_entity.type
_entity.pdbx_description
1 polymer ?
#
loop_
_entity_poly.entity_id
_entity_poly.type
_entity_poly.pdbx_seq_one_letter_code
_entity_poly.pdbx_strand_id
1 'polypeptide(L)'
;MKIRTKLMLSMSILIVFILFSLLAVTHIQFFIVRDLAYYKDKAAFKLLQEEFEQYYADHNDSWEGVHDEQFEHSRGFAEIAMVLDGKTLYQQGRLDIEIMQADGFHISLHEHDQKIGRLFVMNDSQYHTYEFKNMWYNILPNTLLVSLLLTAVAALGIIFLLS
;
A
#
# COMPACT_ATOMS: atom_id res chain seq x y z
N MET A 1 17.24 43.68 -6.50
CA MET A 1 17.08 42.70 -5.39
C MET A 1 18.44 42.41 -4.77
N LYS A 2 18.63 42.70 -3.47
CA LYS A 2 19.92 42.51 -2.77
C LYS A 2 20.31 41.03 -2.79
N ILE A 3 21.61 40.72 -2.87
CA ILE A 3 22.17 39.35 -2.90
C ILE A 3 21.55 38.44 -1.81
N ARG A 4 21.27 38.99 -0.62
CA ARG A 4 20.58 38.30 0.48
C ARG A 4 19.21 37.73 0.10
N THR A 5 18.41 38.44 -0.69
CA THR A 5 17.07 37.99 -1.12
C THR A 5 17.18 36.84 -2.13
N LYS A 6 18.18 36.87 -3.02
CA LYS A 6 18.45 35.76 -3.94
C LYS A 6 18.92 34.51 -3.18
N LEU A 7 19.76 34.69 -2.17
CA LEU A 7 20.27 33.60 -1.33
C LEU A 7 19.16 32.95 -0.49
N MET A 8 18.27 33.74 0.13
CA MET A 8 17.12 33.20 0.86
C MET A 8 16.17 32.42 -0.06
N LEU A 9 15.91 32.93 -1.26
CA LEU A 9 15.05 32.26 -2.23
C LEU A 9 15.68 30.94 -2.71
N SER A 10 16.97 30.93 -3.03
CA SER A 10 17.66 29.71 -3.48
C SER A 10 17.72 28.64 -2.39
N MET A 11 17.98 29.02 -1.13
CA MET A 11 17.98 28.08 -0.01
C MET A 11 16.59 27.52 0.26
N SER A 12 15.54 28.34 0.15
CA SER A 12 14.15 27.89 0.33
C SER A 12 13.74 26.89 -0.76
N ILE A 13 14.08 27.17 -2.03
CA ILE A 13 13.83 26.25 -3.14
C ILE A 13 14.57 24.93 -2.93
N LEU A 14 15.82 24.97 -2.49
CA LEU A 14 16.62 23.78 -2.21
C LEU A 14 15.99 22.92 -1.10
N ILE A 15 15.52 23.54 0.00
CA ILE A 15 14.85 22.82 1.09
C ILE A 15 13.57 22.14 0.59
N VAL A 16 12.73 22.86 -0.16
CA VAL A 16 11.50 22.29 -0.74
C VAL A 16 11.83 21.14 -1.68
N PHE A 17 12.87 21.27 -2.51
CA PHE A 17 13.31 20.22 -3.42
C PHE A 17 13.78 18.96 -2.67
N ILE A 18 14.56 19.13 -1.59
CA ILE A 18 15.02 18.01 -0.76
C ILE A 18 13.82 17.31 -0.10
N LEU A 19 12.88 18.06 0.47
CA LEU A 19 11.67 17.50 1.08
C LEU A 19 10.83 16.72 0.06
N PHE A 20 10.60 17.30 -1.12
CA PHE A 20 9.89 16.62 -2.20
C PHE A 20 10.59 15.32 -2.61
N SER A 21 11.91 15.35 -2.76
CA SER A 21 12.70 14.16 -3.11
C SER A 21 12.59 13.06 -2.06
N LEU A 22 12.66 13.43 -0.76
CA LEU A 22 12.48 12.49 0.34
C LEU A 22 11.08 11.85 0.31
N LEU A 23 10.03 12.64 0.11
CA LEU A 23 8.66 12.13 0.00
C LEU A 23 8.50 11.15 -1.17
N ALA A 24 9.05 11.49 -2.34
CA ALA A 24 9.00 10.62 -3.51
C ALA A 24 9.74 9.30 -3.26
N VAL A 25 10.93 9.35 -2.67
CA VAL A 25 11.71 8.15 -2.32
C VAL A 25 10.96 7.28 -1.30
N THR A 26 10.40 7.87 -0.25
CA THR A 26 9.60 7.13 0.74
C THR A 26 8.39 6.45 0.10
N HIS A 27 7.69 7.14 -0.81
CA HIS A 27 6.55 6.56 -1.52
C HIS A 27 6.98 5.35 -2.36
N ILE A 28 8.07 5.48 -3.12
CA ILE A 28 8.62 4.37 -3.93
C ILE A 28 9.07 3.21 -3.03
N GLN A 29 9.66 3.51 -1.88
CA GLN A 29 10.17 2.49 -0.97
C GLN A 29 9.06 1.61 -0.39
N PHE A 30 7.85 2.15 -0.17
CA PHE A 30 6.70 1.33 0.24
C PHE A 30 6.34 0.27 -0.80
N PHE A 31 6.34 0.63 -2.09
CA PHE A 31 6.09 -0.33 -3.17
C PHE A 31 7.21 -1.39 -3.25
N ILE A 32 8.46 -0.97 -3.16
CA ILE A 32 9.62 -1.88 -3.20
C ILE A 32 9.54 -2.89 -2.05
N VAL A 33 9.26 -2.45 -0.82
CA VAL A 33 9.17 -3.33 0.35
C VAL A 33 8.00 -4.30 0.22
N ARG A 34 6.84 -3.84 -0.25
CA ARG A 34 5.67 -4.69 -0.50
C ARG A 34 5.98 -5.79 -1.52
N ASP A 35 6.60 -5.43 -2.64
CA ASP A 35 6.90 -6.38 -3.71
C ASP A 35 8.02 -7.35 -3.29
N LEU A 36 9.02 -6.88 -2.52
CA LEU A 36 10.05 -7.74 -1.93
C LEU A 36 9.45 -8.79 -0.98
N ALA A 37 8.43 -8.43 -0.20
CA ALA A 37 7.76 -9.37 0.69
C ALA A 37 7.11 -10.51 -0.10
N TYR A 38 6.51 -10.22 -1.26
CA TYR A 38 6.03 -11.27 -2.17
C TYR A 38 7.17 -12.16 -2.66
N TYR A 39 8.29 -11.60 -3.13
CA TYR A 39 9.39 -12.41 -3.66
C TYR A 39 10.03 -13.32 -2.62
N LYS A 40 10.03 -12.91 -1.35
CA LYS A 40 10.50 -13.74 -0.24
C LYS A 40 9.59 -14.94 0.02
N ASP A 41 8.28 -14.74 -0.05
CA ASP A 41 7.29 -15.76 0.30
C ASP A 41 6.59 -16.36 -0.93
N LYS A 42 7.19 -16.23 -2.12
CA LYS A 42 6.58 -16.62 -3.40
C LYS A 42 6.00 -18.04 -3.40
N ALA A 43 6.63 -18.97 -2.69
CA ALA A 43 6.14 -20.34 -2.56
C ALA A 43 4.77 -20.40 -1.87
N ALA A 44 4.55 -19.63 -0.79
CA ALA A 44 3.26 -19.57 -0.09
C ALA A 44 2.17 -18.98 -0.99
N PHE A 45 2.48 -17.93 -1.76
CA PHE A 45 1.54 -17.36 -2.73
C PHE A 45 1.14 -18.36 -3.82
N LYS A 46 2.10 -19.18 -4.28
CA LYS A 46 1.83 -20.24 -5.27
C LYS A 46 0.95 -21.34 -4.70
N LEU A 47 1.19 -21.77 -3.46
CA LEU A 47 0.34 -22.78 -2.81
C LEU A 47 -1.08 -22.26 -2.60
N LEU A 48 -1.24 -21.00 -2.18
CA LEU A 48 -2.55 -20.37 -2.08
C LEU A 48 -3.26 -20.31 -3.44
N GLN A 49 -2.54 -19.96 -4.50
CA GLN A 49 -3.09 -19.96 -5.86
C GLN A 49 -3.59 -21.35 -6.25
N GLU A 50 -2.74 -22.37 -6.09
CA GLU A 50 -3.04 -23.76 -6.43
C GLU A 50 -4.24 -24.29 -5.62
N GLU A 51 -4.36 -23.93 -4.35
CA GLU A 51 -5.46 -24.33 -3.48
C GLU A 51 -6.81 -23.76 -3.95
N PHE A 52 -6.86 -22.50 -4.36
CA PHE A 52 -8.08 -21.89 -4.92
C PHE A 52 -8.41 -22.46 -6.31
N GLU A 53 -7.41 -22.69 -7.17
CA GLU A 53 -7.62 -23.30 -8.48
C GLU A 53 -8.11 -24.75 -8.34
N GLN A 54 -7.57 -25.50 -7.38
CA GLN A 54 -7.98 -26.86 -7.09
C GLN A 54 -9.40 -26.91 -6.51
N TYR A 55 -9.77 -25.98 -5.62
CA TYR A 55 -11.14 -25.87 -5.13
C TYR A 55 -12.14 -25.76 -6.28
N TYR A 56 -11.86 -24.89 -7.26
CA TYR A 56 -12.72 -24.69 -8.43
C TYR A 56 -12.89 -25.97 -9.25
N ALA A 57 -11.77 -26.66 -9.53
CA ALA A 57 -11.78 -27.92 -10.28
C ALA A 57 -12.54 -29.04 -9.53
N ASP A 58 -12.36 -29.13 -8.21
CA ASP A 58 -13.02 -30.13 -7.37
C ASP A 58 -14.54 -29.87 -7.19
N HIS A 59 -15.00 -28.64 -7.49
CA HIS A 59 -16.39 -28.20 -7.35
C HIS A 59 -17.14 -28.07 -8.69
N ASN A 60 -16.78 -28.87 -9.69
CA ASN A 60 -17.40 -28.86 -11.03
C ASN A 60 -17.32 -27.49 -11.72
N ASP A 61 -16.12 -26.90 -11.72
CA ASP A 61 -15.82 -25.64 -12.38
C ASP A 61 -16.71 -24.49 -11.85
N SER A 62 -16.88 -24.43 -10.53
CA SER A 62 -17.78 -23.48 -9.86
C SER A 62 -17.17 -22.92 -8.58
N TRP A 63 -17.52 -21.67 -8.26
CA TRP A 63 -17.20 -21.02 -6.99
C TRP A 63 -18.32 -21.15 -5.94
N GLU A 64 -19.27 -22.04 -6.16
CA GLU A 64 -20.37 -22.27 -5.22
C GLU A 64 -19.83 -22.74 -3.87
N GLY A 65 -20.21 -22.05 -2.79
CA GLY A 65 -19.77 -22.40 -1.43
C GLY A 65 -18.41 -21.81 -1.02
N VAL A 66 -17.67 -21.16 -1.93
CA VAL A 66 -16.28 -20.69 -1.65
C VAL A 66 -16.19 -19.77 -0.42
N HIS A 67 -17.23 -18.98 -0.17
CA HIS A 67 -17.33 -18.07 0.99
C HIS A 67 -17.31 -18.75 2.36
N ASP A 68 -17.75 -20.01 2.44
CA ASP A 68 -17.81 -20.78 3.69
C ASP A 68 -16.55 -21.65 3.89
N GLU A 69 -15.70 -21.75 2.87
CA GLU A 69 -14.54 -22.64 2.85
C GLU A 69 -13.41 -22.13 3.75
N GLN A 70 -12.72 -23.06 4.41
CA GLN A 70 -11.53 -22.75 5.21
C GLN A 70 -10.29 -23.36 4.57
N PHE A 71 -9.70 -22.59 3.66
CA PHE A 71 -8.44 -22.90 2.99
C PHE A 71 -7.27 -23.06 3.99
N GLU A 72 -6.45 -24.11 3.84
CA GLU A 72 -5.35 -24.38 4.75
C GLU A 72 -4.21 -23.37 4.56
N HIS A 73 -3.88 -23.05 3.31
CA HIS A 73 -2.78 -22.14 2.98
C HIS A 73 -3.18 -20.67 3.15
N SER A 74 -4.46 -20.37 3.34
CA SER A 74 -4.96 -19.02 3.64
C SER A 74 -4.49 -18.50 5.00
N ARG A 75 -4.15 -19.37 5.95
CA ARG A 75 -3.76 -18.99 7.33
C ARG A 75 -2.46 -18.18 7.41
N GLY A 76 -1.58 -18.32 6.41
CA GLY A 76 -0.32 -17.57 6.33
C GLY A 76 -0.48 -16.13 5.83
N PHE A 77 -1.72 -15.70 5.56
CA PHE A 77 -2.02 -14.39 5.00
C PHE A 77 -2.95 -13.61 5.94
N ALA A 78 -2.57 -12.37 6.21
CA ALA A 78 -3.37 -11.46 7.01
C ALA A 78 -4.69 -11.11 6.30
N GLU A 79 -4.62 -10.90 4.99
CA GLU A 79 -5.76 -10.44 4.19
C GLU A 79 -5.81 -11.17 2.85
N ILE A 80 -7.02 -11.62 2.47
CA ILE A 80 -7.29 -12.27 1.18
C ILE A 80 -8.65 -11.78 0.69
N ALA A 81 -8.74 -11.45 -0.59
CA ALA A 81 -10.02 -11.21 -1.24
C ALA A 81 -10.03 -11.84 -2.63
N MET A 82 -11.07 -12.63 -2.92
CA MET A 82 -11.31 -13.21 -4.23
C MET A 82 -12.42 -12.43 -4.94
N VAL A 83 -12.14 -12.00 -6.16
CA VAL A 83 -13.07 -11.24 -6.99
C VAL A 83 -13.23 -11.91 -8.35
N LEU A 84 -14.49 -12.04 -8.77
CA LEU A 84 -14.88 -12.44 -10.12
C LEU A 84 -15.91 -11.42 -10.64
N ASP A 85 -15.67 -10.89 -11.84
CA ASP A 85 -16.57 -9.93 -12.51
C ASP A 85 -17.02 -8.75 -11.64
N GLY A 86 -16.10 -8.25 -10.80
CA GLY A 86 -16.34 -7.13 -9.88
C GLY A 86 -17.11 -7.49 -8.60
N LYS A 87 -17.48 -8.75 -8.40
CA LYS A 87 -18.09 -9.24 -7.16
C LYS A 87 -17.06 -9.94 -6.29
N THR A 88 -17.03 -9.60 -5.01
CA THR A 88 -16.27 -10.34 -4.01
C THR A 88 -16.99 -11.65 -3.70
N LEU A 89 -16.29 -12.76 -3.85
CA LEU A 89 -16.81 -14.11 -3.58
C LEU A 89 -16.23 -14.71 -2.31
N TYR A 90 -15.01 -14.33 -1.94
CA TYR A 90 -14.35 -14.74 -0.70
C TYR A 90 -13.60 -13.54 -0.11
N GLN A 91 -13.65 -13.40 1.21
CA GLN A 91 -12.90 -12.38 1.93
C GLN A 91 -12.45 -12.92 3.28
N GLN A 92 -11.18 -12.73 3.57
CA GLN A 92 -10.57 -13.00 4.86
C GLN A 92 -9.79 -11.77 5.29
N GLY A 93 -9.93 -11.42 6.58
CA GLY A 93 -9.29 -10.26 7.18
C GLY A 93 -10.28 -9.12 7.40
N ARG A 94 -9.76 -7.89 7.52
CA ARG A 94 -10.51 -6.70 7.93
C ARG A 94 -10.47 -5.58 6.90
N LEU A 95 -9.58 -5.65 5.91
CA LEU A 95 -9.46 -4.58 4.92
C LEU A 95 -10.62 -4.63 3.94
N ASP A 96 -11.13 -3.44 3.61
CA ASP A 96 -12.14 -3.28 2.57
C ASP A 96 -11.61 -3.72 1.21
N ILE A 97 -12.51 -4.20 0.35
CA ILE A 97 -12.14 -4.70 -0.97
C ILE A 97 -11.43 -3.64 -1.83
N GLU A 98 -11.80 -2.37 -1.69
CA GLU A 98 -11.20 -1.25 -2.41
C GLU A 98 -9.71 -1.10 -2.08
N ILE A 99 -9.35 -1.29 -0.80
CA ILE A 99 -7.98 -1.25 -0.31
C ILE A 99 -7.22 -2.48 -0.83
N MET A 100 -7.84 -3.66 -0.75
CA MET A 100 -7.25 -4.90 -1.25
C MET A 100 -6.97 -4.83 -2.76
N GLN A 101 -7.86 -4.21 -3.53
CA GLN A 101 -7.67 -4.03 -4.97
C GLN A 101 -6.56 -3.04 -5.34
N ALA A 102 -6.31 -2.03 -4.49
CA ALA A 102 -5.31 -1.01 -4.75
C ALA A 102 -3.91 -1.40 -4.25
N ASP A 103 -3.83 -1.99 -3.06
CA ASP A 103 -2.57 -2.23 -2.37
C ASP A 103 -2.19 -3.71 -2.26
N GLY A 104 -3.14 -4.63 -2.39
CA GLY A 104 -2.91 -6.08 -2.29
C GLY A 104 -2.11 -6.64 -3.46
N PHE A 105 -1.40 -7.75 -3.23
CA PHE A 105 -0.71 -8.45 -4.30
C PHE A 105 -1.71 -9.21 -5.18
N HIS A 106 -1.59 -9.03 -6.49
CA HIS A 106 -2.56 -9.57 -7.45
C HIS A 106 -2.13 -10.95 -7.95
N ILE A 107 -2.98 -11.95 -7.75
CA ILE A 107 -2.81 -13.29 -8.30
C ILE A 107 -3.98 -13.56 -9.24
N SER A 108 -3.71 -13.94 -10.47
CA SER A 108 -4.77 -14.35 -11.41
C SER A 108 -4.93 -15.85 -11.34
N LEU A 109 -6.16 -16.31 -11.10
CA LEU A 109 -6.51 -17.71 -11.02
C LEU A 109 -6.86 -18.22 -12.41
N HIS A 110 -6.32 -19.38 -12.77
CA HIS A 110 -6.55 -20.01 -14.05
C HIS A 110 -6.91 -21.48 -13.88
N GLU A 111 -7.83 -21.94 -14.72
CA GLU A 111 -8.03 -23.35 -14.99
C GLU A 111 -7.67 -23.60 -16.45
N HIS A 112 -6.69 -24.47 -16.68
CA HIS A 112 -6.04 -24.61 -17.98
C HIS A 112 -5.56 -23.23 -18.50
N ASP A 113 -6.19 -22.70 -19.55
CA ASP A 113 -5.88 -21.40 -20.15
C ASP A 113 -6.97 -20.34 -19.90
N GLN A 114 -8.04 -20.69 -19.17
CA GLN A 114 -9.14 -19.78 -18.87
C GLN A 114 -8.92 -19.12 -17.53
N LYS A 115 -9.03 -17.79 -17.49
CA LYS A 115 -9.04 -17.03 -16.24
C LYS A 115 -10.36 -17.27 -15.51
N ILE A 116 -10.30 -17.87 -14.33
CA ILE A 116 -11.45 -18.24 -13.50
C ILE A 116 -11.67 -17.28 -12.31
N GLY A 117 -10.72 -16.39 -12.03
CA GLY A 117 -10.84 -15.43 -10.94
C GLY A 117 -9.60 -14.57 -10.71
N ARG A 118 -9.64 -13.76 -9.66
CA ARG A 118 -8.49 -12.99 -9.18
C ARG A 118 -8.48 -12.95 -7.67
N LEU A 119 -7.31 -13.22 -7.09
CA LEU A 119 -7.03 -12.97 -5.69
C LEU A 119 -6.26 -11.65 -5.51
N PHE A 120 -6.60 -10.97 -4.43
CA PHE A 120 -5.83 -9.88 -3.85
C PHE A 120 -5.40 -10.34 -2.47
N VAL A 121 -4.09 -10.34 -2.21
CA VAL A 121 -3.53 -11.03 -1.05
C VAL A 121 -2.50 -10.14 -0.37
N MET A 122 -2.49 -10.13 0.96
CA MET A 122 -1.42 -9.56 1.76
C MET A 122 -0.96 -10.56 2.82
N ASN A 123 0.33 -10.87 2.83
CA ASN A 123 0.95 -11.51 3.98
C ASN A 123 1.13 -10.50 5.13
N ASP A 124 1.53 -10.97 6.32
CA ASP A 124 1.71 -10.12 7.50
C ASP A 124 2.68 -8.95 7.24
N SER A 125 3.77 -9.19 6.50
CA SER A 125 4.75 -8.15 6.18
C SER A 125 4.15 -7.07 5.27
N GLN A 126 3.34 -7.44 4.28
CA GLN A 126 2.66 -6.52 3.39
C GLN A 126 1.57 -5.74 4.13
N TYR A 127 0.80 -6.41 4.99
CA TYR A 127 -0.21 -5.78 5.83
C TYR A 127 0.40 -4.74 6.78
N HIS A 128 1.50 -5.06 7.48
CA HIS A 128 2.19 -4.07 8.32
C HIS A 128 2.81 -2.92 7.53
N THR A 129 3.29 -3.19 6.31
CA THR A 129 3.77 -2.12 5.43
C THR A 129 2.62 -1.19 5.04
N TYR A 130 1.43 -1.75 4.76
CA TYR A 130 0.23 -0.97 4.52
C TYR A 130 -0.19 -0.15 5.75
N GLU A 131 -0.24 -0.74 6.94
CA GLU A 131 -0.58 -0.02 8.18
C GLU A 131 0.35 1.15 8.42
N PHE A 132 1.67 0.93 8.26
CA PHE A 132 2.66 1.97 8.40
C PHE A 132 2.53 3.06 7.32
N LYS A 133 2.31 2.67 6.05
CA LYS A 133 2.05 3.60 4.94
C LYS A 133 0.83 4.48 5.26
N ASN A 134 -0.27 3.88 5.70
CA ASN A 134 -1.50 4.58 6.03
C ASN A 134 -1.29 5.55 7.22
N MET A 135 -0.64 5.07 8.29
CA MET A 135 -0.26 5.92 9.43
C MET A 135 0.59 7.11 8.98
N TRP A 136 1.60 6.87 8.13
CA TRP A 136 2.47 7.90 7.60
C TRP A 136 1.67 8.97 6.84
N TYR A 137 0.80 8.56 5.90
CA TYR A 137 -0.02 9.49 5.12
C TYR A 137 -1.04 10.27 5.96
N ASN A 138 -1.53 9.71 7.06
CA ASN A 138 -2.44 10.41 7.95
C ASN A 138 -1.73 11.46 8.82
N ILE A 139 -0.48 11.21 9.22
CA ILE A 139 0.31 12.11 10.07
C ILE A 139 0.97 13.23 9.24
N LEU A 140 1.32 12.96 7.99
CA LEU A 140 2.12 13.86 7.16
C LEU A 140 1.50 15.26 6.94
N PRO A 141 0.21 15.41 6.58
CA PRO A 141 -0.41 16.72 6.37
C PRO A 141 -0.37 17.58 7.63
N ASN A 142 -0.66 16.99 8.79
CA ASN A 142 -0.66 17.68 10.07
C ASN A 142 0.75 18.11 10.46
N THR A 143 1.75 17.25 10.24
CA THR A 143 3.16 17.57 10.50
C THR A 143 3.64 18.71 9.61
N LEU A 144 3.22 18.72 8.35
CA LEU A 144 3.55 19.76 7.37
C LEU A 144 2.90 21.11 7.74
N LEU A 145 1.63 21.10 8.16
CA LEU A 145 0.92 22.27 8.69
C LEU A 145 1.60 22.87 9.92
N VAL A 146 1.92 22.04 10.92
CA VAL A 146 2.58 22.50 12.15
C VAL A 146 3.97 23.07 11.84
N SER A 147 4.72 22.41 10.96
CA SER A 147 6.04 22.88 10.53
C SER A 147 5.97 24.23 9.81
N LEU A 148 4.99 24.42 8.92
CA LEU A 148 4.72 25.71 8.26
C LEU A 148 4.38 26.80 9.28
N LEU A 149 3.51 26.49 10.25
CA LEU A 149 3.06 27.44 11.26
C LEU A 149 4.23 27.89 12.15
N LEU A 150 5.06 26.95 12.63
CA LEU A 150 6.27 27.26 13.39
C LEU A 150 7.27 28.09 12.57
N THR A 151 7.46 27.74 11.29
CA THR A 151 8.35 28.49 10.39
C THR A 151 7.85 29.92 10.18
N ALA A 152 6.54 30.11 10.02
CA ALA A 152 5.92 31.43 9.90
C ALA A 152 6.08 32.27 11.18
N VAL A 153 5.85 31.67 12.36
CA VAL A 153 6.05 32.34 13.65
C VAL A 153 7.51 32.75 13.85
N ALA A 154 8.46 31.86 13.54
CA ALA A 154 9.88 32.16 13.61
C ALA A 154 10.27 33.30 12.65
N ALA A 155 9.76 33.28 11.42
CA ALA A 155 10.00 34.35 10.45
C ALA A 155 9.47 35.70 10.94
N LEU A 156 8.25 35.74 11.49
CA LEU A 156 7.69 36.95 12.10
C LEU A 156 8.53 37.46 13.28
N GLY A 157 9.00 36.57 14.15
CA GLY A 157 9.87 36.93 15.26
C GLY A 157 11.21 37.53 14.81
N ILE A 158 11.81 36.96 13.77
CA ILE A 158 13.05 37.50 13.17
C ILE A 158 12.81 38.87 12.54
N ILE A 159 11.69 39.07 11.83
CA ILE A 159 11.32 40.37 11.26
C ILE A 159 11.14 41.41 12.36
N PHE A 160 10.46 41.06 13.46
CA PHE A 160 10.25 41.97 14.59
C PHE A 160 11.56 42.33 15.31
N LEU A 161 12.49 41.38 15.48
CA LEU A 161 13.82 41.63 16.08
C LEU A 161 14.75 42.48 15.20
N LEU A 162 14.56 42.46 13.88
CA LEU A 162 15.37 43.21 12.92
C LEU A 162 14.75 44.57 12.53
N SER A 163 13.52 44.84 12.96
CA SER A 163 12.80 46.12 12.79
C SER A 163 13.03 47.05 13.96
#